data_AF-A0A9W4X0Q6-F1
#
_entry.id   AF-A0A9W4X0Q6-F1
#
_cell.length_a   1.000
_cell.length_b   1.000
_cell.length_c   1.000
_cell.angle_alpha   90.00
_cell.angle_beta   90.00
_cell.angle_gamma   90.00
#
_symmetry.space_group_name_H-M   'P 1'
#
loop_
_entity.id
_entity.type
_entity.pdbx_description
1 polymer ?
#
loop_
_entity_poly.entity_id
_entity_poly.type
_entity_poly.pdbx_seq_one_letter_code
_entity_poly.pdbx_strand_id
1 'polypeptide(L)'
;MVTILDLCLVVVTAFLNSKPIQFPRKRFVSQNEQFIIEKEKVLVELFVMSRCPDAVACEAVMAEVAKEANDISTFKTNYIATLNSSATYKATCKHGDLECKGNIQELCFHKVNPNDLIFFDYLLCTHRSINRIGSHKWAKQCSEEVGQDYGSIDKCVDSDTGLNLFIESIKRANAYQANKSCTIFINGKKRCIKDGS
;
A
#
# COMPACT_ATOMS: atom_id res chain seq x y z
N MET A 1 9.73 -2.77 26.44
CA MET A 1 8.55 -3.66 26.28
C MET A 1 7.33 -2.76 26.39
N VAL A 2 6.95 -2.14 25.26
CA VAL A 2 5.82 -1.22 25.19
C VAL A 2 4.60 -2.10 24.95
N THR A 3 3.66 -2.08 25.89
CA THR A 3 2.47 -2.94 25.81
C THR A 3 1.38 -2.22 25.02
N ILE A 4 0.44 -2.99 24.47
CA ILE A 4 -0.66 -2.50 23.62
C ILE A 4 -1.51 -1.40 24.30
N LEU A 5 -1.47 -1.28 25.63
CA LEU A 5 -2.12 -0.19 26.37
C LEU A 5 -1.43 1.19 26.20
N ASP A 6 -0.13 1.23 25.89
CA ASP A 6 0.62 2.48 25.80
C ASP A 6 0.33 3.27 24.49
N LEU A 7 -0.31 2.64 23.51
CA LEU A 7 -0.72 3.30 22.26
C LEU A 7 -1.94 4.21 22.43
N CYS A 8 -2.84 3.91 23.39
CA CYS A 8 -4.08 4.66 23.60
C CYS A 8 -3.85 6.03 24.25
N LEU A 9 -2.84 6.17 25.11
CA LEU A 9 -2.70 7.38 25.95
C LEU A 9 -2.07 8.59 25.21
N VAL A 10 -1.23 8.32 24.20
CA VAL A 10 -0.57 9.39 23.42
C VAL A 10 -1.54 10.11 22.48
N VAL A 11 -2.62 9.43 22.07
CA VAL A 11 -3.65 10.02 21.18
C VAL A 11 -4.52 11.03 21.93
N VAL A 12 -4.81 10.81 23.21
CA VAL A 12 -5.75 11.66 23.99
C VAL A 12 -5.14 13.02 24.37
N THR A 13 -3.83 13.07 24.64
CA THR A 13 -3.19 14.29 25.16
C THR A 13 -2.93 15.37 24.10
N ALA A 14 -2.90 15.02 22.81
CA ALA A 14 -2.71 15.98 21.73
C ALA A 14 -3.95 16.87 21.45
N PHE A 15 -5.15 16.47 21.89
CA PHE A 15 -6.40 17.20 21.61
C PHE A 15 -6.79 18.25 22.66
N LEU A 16 -6.20 18.23 23.86
CA LEU A 16 -6.66 19.06 24.98
C LEU A 16 -5.97 20.44 25.11
N ASN A 17 -4.96 20.75 24.28
CA ASN A 17 -4.11 21.95 24.46
C ASN A 17 -4.18 23.01 23.35
N SER A 18 -5.11 22.92 22.40
CA SER A 18 -5.32 23.99 21.40
C SER A 18 -6.22 25.10 21.95
N LYS A 19 -5.66 26.32 22.10
CA LYS A 19 -6.38 27.53 22.54
C LYS A 19 -7.50 27.91 21.56
N PRO A 20 -8.63 28.46 22.04
CA PRO A 20 -9.73 28.88 21.17
C PRO A 20 -9.37 30.15 20.40
N ILE A 21 -9.56 30.12 19.07
CA ILE A 21 -9.36 31.25 18.16
C ILE A 21 -10.66 32.06 18.10
N GLN A 22 -10.57 33.37 18.35
CA GLN A 22 -11.72 34.29 18.33
C GLN A 22 -11.82 34.97 16.95
N PHE A 23 -12.84 34.62 16.16
CA PHE A 23 -13.07 35.16 14.81
C PHE A 23 -14.09 36.32 14.81
N PRO A 24 -13.91 37.35 13.95
CA PRO A 24 -14.81 38.49 13.88
C PRO A 24 -16.12 38.14 13.14
N ARG A 25 -17.23 38.65 13.68
CA ARG A 25 -18.61 38.39 13.24
C ARG A 25 -18.87 39.07 11.88
N LYS A 26 -18.97 38.29 10.80
CA LYS A 26 -19.56 38.76 9.53
C LYS A 26 -20.95 38.18 9.30
N ARG A 27 -21.72 38.99 8.58
CA ARG A 27 -23.17 39.04 8.39
C ARG A 27 -23.73 37.74 7.77
N PHE A 28 -24.84 37.26 8.32
CA PHE A 28 -25.57 36.06 7.90
C PHE A 28 -26.05 36.16 6.44
N VAL A 29 -25.62 35.20 5.62
CA VAL A 29 -26.31 34.80 4.38
C VAL A 29 -26.50 33.29 4.48
N SER A 30 -27.75 32.85 4.39
CA SER A 30 -28.16 31.45 4.43
C SER A 30 -27.91 30.80 3.06
N GLN A 31 -27.02 29.80 3.02
CA GLN A 31 -27.13 28.65 2.13
C GLN A 31 -26.61 27.41 2.86
N ASN A 32 -27.41 26.34 2.82
CA ASN A 32 -27.05 25.00 3.27
C ASN A 32 -25.94 24.46 2.36
N GLU A 33 -24.69 24.73 2.70
CA GLU A 33 -23.55 23.92 2.27
C GLU A 33 -23.10 23.11 3.49
N GLN A 34 -23.45 21.83 3.49
CA GLN A 34 -22.84 20.87 4.38
C GLN A 34 -21.37 20.76 3.96
N PHE A 35 -20.50 21.54 4.59
CA PHE A 35 -19.06 21.41 4.42
C PHE A 35 -18.66 20.04 4.98
N ILE A 36 -18.62 19.03 4.11
CA ILE A 36 -18.00 17.76 4.45
C ILE A 36 -16.51 18.07 4.58
N ILE A 37 -16.07 18.26 5.82
CA ILE A 37 -14.64 18.18 6.13
C ILE A 37 -14.28 16.72 5.84
N GLU A 38 -13.80 16.44 4.64
CA GLU A 38 -13.10 15.20 4.39
C GLU A 38 -11.92 15.19 5.34
N LYS A 39 -12.06 14.41 6.40
CA LYS A 39 -11.00 14.20 7.37
C LYS A 39 -9.84 13.57 6.60
N GLU A 40 -8.72 14.26 6.55
CA GLU A 40 -7.51 13.77 5.89
C GLU A 40 -7.18 12.37 6.41
N LYS A 41 -7.21 11.38 5.52
CA LYS A 41 -6.93 9.99 5.87
C LYS A 41 -5.46 9.82 6.21
N VAL A 42 -5.18 8.96 7.18
CA VAL A 42 -3.81 8.59 7.55
C VAL A 42 -3.21 7.73 6.44
N LEU A 43 -2.05 8.14 5.91
CA LEU A 43 -1.36 7.36 4.89
C LEU A 43 -0.52 6.27 5.54
N VAL A 44 -0.82 5.02 5.21
CA VAL A 44 -0.07 3.83 5.61
C VAL A 44 0.62 3.23 4.39
N GLU A 45 1.94 3.26 4.38
CA GLU A 45 2.73 2.77 3.25
C GLU A 45 3.53 1.53 3.62
N LEU A 46 3.39 0.50 2.80
CA LEU A 46 4.16 -0.72 2.86
C LEU A 46 5.24 -0.66 1.79
N PHE A 47 6.44 -1.10 2.13
CA PHE A 47 7.55 -1.30 1.21
C PHE A 47 7.97 -2.77 1.28
N VAL A 48 7.69 -3.48 0.20
CA VAL A 48 7.73 -4.95 0.15
C VAL A 48 8.43 -5.45 -1.10
N MET A 49 8.58 -6.76 -1.19
CA MET A 49 8.89 -7.47 -2.42
C MET A 49 7.86 -8.60 -2.53
N SER A 50 7.15 -8.72 -3.65
CA SER A 50 5.99 -9.63 -3.77
C SER A 50 6.33 -11.10 -3.49
N ARG A 51 7.58 -11.53 -3.70
CA ARG A 51 8.04 -12.89 -3.42
C ARG A 51 8.83 -13.04 -2.12
N CYS A 52 8.75 -12.06 -1.23
CA CYS A 52 9.40 -12.14 0.08
C CYS A 52 8.48 -12.75 1.14
N PRO A 53 8.91 -13.77 1.90
CA PRO A 53 8.12 -14.32 3.00
C PRO A 53 7.72 -13.28 4.06
N ASP A 54 8.56 -12.26 4.30
CA ASP A 54 8.24 -11.18 5.23
C ASP A 54 7.09 -10.29 4.73
N ALA A 55 6.91 -10.15 3.40
CA ALA A 55 5.75 -9.47 2.83
C ALA A 55 4.47 -10.28 3.10
N VAL A 56 4.51 -11.61 2.91
CA VAL A 56 3.38 -12.50 3.20
C VAL A 56 2.88 -12.33 4.63
N ALA A 57 3.79 -12.37 5.60
CA ALA A 57 3.44 -12.20 7.00
C ALA A 57 2.91 -10.79 7.33
N CYS A 58 3.55 -9.77 6.77
CA CYS A 58 3.20 -8.37 7.01
C CYS A 58 1.84 -8.00 6.43
N GLU A 59 1.60 -8.37 5.17
CA GLU A 59 0.38 -8.02 4.45
C GLU A 59 -0.83 -8.79 4.97
N ALA A 60 -0.65 -9.98 5.55
CA ALA A 60 -1.71 -10.67 6.28
C ALA A 60 -2.19 -9.87 7.50
N VAL A 61 -1.27 -9.29 8.27
CA VAL A 61 -1.63 -8.41 9.39
C VAL A 61 -2.26 -7.11 8.88
N MET A 62 -1.70 -6.53 7.81
CA MET A 62 -2.21 -5.27 7.27
C MET A 62 -3.58 -5.41 6.61
N ALA A 63 -3.95 -6.58 6.09
CA ALA A 63 -5.30 -6.86 5.63
C ALA A 63 -6.32 -6.75 6.77
N GLU A 64 -6.02 -7.29 7.95
CA GLU A 64 -6.90 -7.12 9.13
C GLU A 64 -6.94 -5.68 9.61
N VAL A 65 -5.80 -4.97 9.60
CA VAL A 65 -5.76 -3.52 9.91
C VAL A 65 -6.61 -2.73 8.92
N ALA A 66 -6.57 -3.07 7.63
CA ALA A 66 -7.37 -2.41 6.61
C ALA A 66 -8.87 -2.60 6.85
N LYS A 67 -9.32 -3.80 7.25
CA LYS A 67 -10.73 -4.04 7.60
C LYS A 67 -11.23 -3.08 8.70
N GLU A 68 -10.39 -2.84 9.70
CA GLU A 68 -10.76 -2.02 10.86
C GLU A 68 -10.55 -0.50 10.64
N ALA A 69 -9.62 -0.10 9.77
CA ALA A 69 -9.16 1.29 9.68
C ALA A 69 -9.25 1.93 8.28
N ASN A 70 -9.85 1.27 7.29
CA ASN A 70 -9.99 1.78 5.92
C ASN A 70 -10.88 3.04 5.81
N ASP A 71 -11.74 3.30 6.79
CA ASP A 71 -12.52 4.55 6.86
C ASP A 71 -11.65 5.78 7.17
N ILE A 72 -10.58 5.60 7.96
CA ILE A 72 -9.68 6.68 8.39
C ILE A 72 -8.29 6.61 7.76
N SER A 73 -7.99 5.59 6.96
CA SER A 73 -6.65 5.35 6.39
C SER A 73 -6.70 5.12 4.88
N THR A 74 -5.61 5.46 4.23
CA THR A 74 -5.31 5.09 2.85
C THR A 74 -4.08 4.19 2.87
N PHE A 75 -4.15 3.04 2.23
CA PHE A 75 -3.04 2.10 2.16
C PHE A 75 -2.32 2.21 0.81
N LYS A 76 -1.00 2.06 0.82
CA LYS A 76 -0.20 2.04 -0.40
C LYS A 76 0.92 1.03 -0.29
N THR A 77 0.93 0.06 -1.21
CA THR A 77 2.03 -0.89 -1.34
C THR A 77 3.02 -0.39 -2.40
N ASN A 78 4.30 -0.34 -2.03
CA ASN A 78 5.42 -0.01 -2.89
C ASN A 78 6.44 -1.15 -2.87
N TYR A 79 7.17 -1.28 -3.96
CA TYR A 79 8.03 -2.42 -4.25
C TYR A 79 9.50 -2.04 -4.27
N ILE A 80 10.29 -2.83 -3.57
CA ILE A 80 11.74 -2.71 -3.45
C ILE A 80 12.37 -3.49 -4.61
N ALA A 81 13.16 -2.81 -5.42
CA ALA A 81 14.03 -3.39 -6.42
C ALA A 81 15.18 -2.42 -6.75
N THR A 82 16.16 -2.85 -7.53
CA THR A 82 17.25 -1.98 -7.99
C THR A 82 17.04 -1.62 -9.45
N LEU A 83 17.03 -0.33 -9.80
CA LEU A 83 16.92 0.09 -11.20
C LEU A 83 18.12 -0.44 -12.00
N ASN A 84 17.84 -1.02 -13.17
CA ASN A 84 18.82 -1.61 -14.07
C ASN A 84 18.29 -1.56 -15.50
N SER A 85 18.74 -0.59 -16.28
CA SER A 85 18.26 -0.35 -17.65
C SER A 85 18.48 -1.51 -18.63
N SER A 86 19.41 -2.42 -18.31
CA SER A 86 19.71 -3.59 -19.15
C SER A 86 18.88 -4.83 -18.80
N ALA A 87 18.14 -4.80 -17.70
CA ALA A 87 17.28 -5.91 -17.27
C ALA A 87 15.90 -5.87 -17.96
N THR A 88 15.24 -7.03 -18.03
CA THR A 88 13.91 -7.23 -18.66
C THR A 88 12.89 -6.18 -18.25
N TYR A 89 12.81 -5.86 -16.95
CA TYR A 89 11.84 -4.91 -16.39
C TYR A 89 12.45 -3.55 -16.03
N LYS A 90 13.59 -3.19 -16.65
CA LYS A 90 14.40 -2.02 -16.29
C LYS A 90 14.80 -1.97 -14.80
N ALA A 91 14.75 -3.12 -14.13
CA ALA A 91 15.07 -3.32 -12.72
C ALA A 91 15.47 -4.76 -12.44
N THR A 92 16.27 -4.95 -11.40
CA THR A 92 16.66 -6.24 -10.82
C THR A 92 15.92 -6.42 -9.49
N CYS A 93 15.16 -7.51 -9.38
CA CYS A 93 14.45 -7.91 -8.17
C CYS A 93 15.23 -8.98 -7.39
N LYS A 94 15.03 -9.03 -6.06
CA LYS A 94 15.80 -9.93 -5.18
C LYS A 94 15.49 -11.39 -5.46
N HIS A 95 14.23 -11.72 -5.73
CA HIS A 95 13.78 -13.10 -6.00
C HIS A 95 13.57 -13.36 -7.50
N GLY A 96 14.31 -12.64 -8.35
CA GLY A 96 14.38 -12.83 -9.81
C GLY A 96 13.24 -12.19 -10.60
N ASP A 97 13.24 -12.39 -11.92
CA ASP A 97 12.36 -11.71 -12.87
C ASP A 97 10.86 -11.91 -12.61
N LEU A 98 10.47 -13.07 -12.09
CA LEU A 98 9.08 -13.33 -11.72
C LEU A 98 8.61 -12.48 -10.52
N GLU A 99 9.51 -12.07 -9.63
CA GLU A 99 9.18 -11.07 -8.60
C GLU A 99 8.91 -9.71 -9.24
N CYS A 100 9.76 -9.27 -10.17
CA CYS A 100 9.53 -8.01 -10.87
C CYS A 100 8.19 -8.00 -11.60
N LYS A 101 7.85 -9.10 -12.28
CA LYS A 101 6.53 -9.26 -12.89
C LYS A 101 5.40 -9.27 -11.86
N GLY A 102 5.58 -9.94 -10.72
CA GLY A 102 4.61 -9.96 -9.62
C GLY A 102 4.34 -8.56 -9.04
N ASN A 103 5.41 -7.79 -8.81
CA ASN A 103 5.31 -6.40 -8.36
C ASN A 103 4.50 -5.55 -9.35
N ILE A 104 4.75 -5.70 -10.65
CA ILE A 104 3.98 -5.01 -11.71
C ILE A 104 2.52 -5.46 -11.71
N GLN A 105 2.24 -6.76 -11.57
CA GLN A 105 0.87 -7.29 -11.51
C GLN A 105 0.08 -6.70 -10.35
N GLU A 106 0.66 -6.64 -9.16
CA GLU A 106 0.01 -6.09 -7.97
C GLU A 106 -0.21 -4.58 -8.08
N LEU A 107 0.77 -3.82 -8.60
CA LEU A 107 0.62 -2.38 -8.90
C LEU A 107 -0.50 -2.13 -9.93
N CYS A 108 -0.54 -2.93 -11.00
CA CYS A 108 -1.57 -2.81 -12.03
C CYS A 108 -2.95 -3.20 -11.51
N PHE A 109 -3.03 -4.22 -10.64
CA PHE A 109 -4.27 -4.58 -9.98
C PHE A 109 -4.83 -3.39 -9.20
N HIS A 110 -4.04 -2.78 -8.31
CA HIS A 110 -4.50 -1.63 -7.50
C HIS A 110 -4.79 -0.40 -8.36
N LYS A 111 -4.01 -0.16 -9.43
CA LYS A 111 -4.26 0.96 -10.36
C LYS A 111 -5.61 0.87 -11.07
N VAL A 112 -6.02 -0.35 -11.45
CA VAL A 112 -7.31 -0.62 -12.11
C VAL A 112 -8.43 -0.67 -11.08
N ASN A 113 -8.16 -1.24 -9.91
CA ASN A 113 -9.12 -1.45 -8.82
C ASN A 113 -8.63 -0.72 -7.55
N PRO A 114 -8.84 0.61 -7.43
CA PRO A 114 -8.34 1.41 -6.31
C PRO A 114 -9.21 1.24 -5.05
N ASN A 115 -9.37 0.00 -4.60
CA ASN A 115 -10.06 -0.38 -3.37
C ASN A 115 -9.10 -1.20 -2.51
N ASP A 116 -8.71 -0.65 -1.36
CA ASP A 116 -7.66 -1.25 -0.52
C ASP A 116 -8.08 -2.62 0.04
N LEU A 117 -9.36 -2.81 0.38
CA LEU A 117 -9.85 -4.10 0.89
C LEU A 117 -9.76 -5.19 -0.19
N ILE A 118 -10.25 -4.91 -1.40
CA ILE A 118 -10.17 -5.84 -2.53
C ILE A 118 -8.72 -6.11 -2.92
N PHE A 119 -7.85 -5.09 -2.84
CA PHE A 119 -6.43 -5.25 -3.09
C PHE A 119 -5.75 -6.15 -2.07
N PHE A 120 -6.03 -5.98 -0.77
CA PHE A 120 -5.50 -6.90 0.24
C PHE A 120 -6.05 -8.32 0.07
N ASP A 121 -7.32 -8.50 -0.30
CA ASP A 121 -7.86 -9.83 -0.63
C ASP A 121 -7.12 -10.47 -1.81
N TYR A 122 -6.77 -9.67 -2.84
CA TYR A 122 -5.96 -10.12 -3.97
C TYR A 122 -4.54 -10.55 -3.52
N LEU A 123 -3.86 -9.73 -2.71
CA LEU A 123 -2.54 -10.06 -2.15
C LEU A 123 -2.58 -11.35 -1.30
N LEU A 124 -3.60 -11.48 -0.45
CA LEU A 124 -3.81 -12.70 0.34
C LEU A 124 -3.97 -13.95 -0.54
N CYS A 125 -4.68 -13.83 -1.66
CA CYS A 125 -4.78 -14.93 -2.62
C CYS A 125 -3.42 -15.26 -3.26
N THR A 126 -2.71 -14.25 -3.80
CA THR A 126 -1.44 -14.48 -4.50
C THR A 126 -0.40 -15.12 -3.58
N HIS A 127 -0.40 -14.73 -2.30
CA HIS A 127 0.47 -15.22 -1.24
C HIS A 127 0.27 -16.69 -0.86
N ARG A 128 -0.89 -17.31 -1.16
CA ARG A 128 -1.11 -18.75 -0.93
C ARG A 128 -0.11 -19.62 -1.69
N SER A 129 0.50 -19.08 -2.75
CA SER A 129 1.55 -19.76 -3.51
C SER A 129 2.61 -18.75 -3.96
N ILE A 130 3.49 -18.37 -3.04
CA ILE A 130 4.55 -17.37 -3.28
C ILE A 130 5.43 -17.68 -4.51
N ASN A 131 5.68 -18.96 -4.77
CA ASN A 131 6.44 -19.44 -5.94
C ASN A 131 5.73 -19.25 -7.29
N ARG A 132 4.42 -18.94 -7.29
CA ARG A 132 3.60 -18.70 -8.48
C ARG A 132 3.36 -17.22 -8.77
N ILE A 133 3.68 -16.31 -7.84
CA ILE A 133 3.59 -14.85 -8.03
C ILE A 133 4.35 -14.43 -9.29
N GLY A 134 3.82 -13.53 -10.13
CA GLY A 134 4.39 -13.22 -11.45
C GLY A 134 3.89 -14.12 -12.59
N SER A 135 3.26 -15.26 -12.29
CA SER A 135 2.59 -16.08 -13.29
C SER A 135 1.30 -15.41 -13.76
N HIS A 136 1.09 -15.36 -15.07
CA HIS A 136 -0.16 -14.89 -15.67
C HIS A 136 -1.38 -15.67 -15.15
N LYS A 137 -1.32 -17.01 -15.22
CA LYS A 137 -2.41 -17.89 -14.78
C LYS A 137 -2.76 -17.68 -13.30
N TRP A 138 -1.75 -17.47 -12.45
CA TRP A 138 -1.98 -17.30 -11.01
C TRP A 138 -2.57 -15.92 -10.68
N ALA A 139 -2.03 -14.86 -11.27
CA ALA A 139 -2.58 -13.51 -11.11
C ALA A 139 -4.03 -13.42 -11.62
N LYS A 140 -4.31 -14.02 -12.78
CA LYS A 140 -5.68 -14.13 -13.32
C LYS A 140 -6.62 -14.84 -12.36
N GLN A 141 -6.23 -16.02 -11.88
CA GLN A 141 -7.04 -16.80 -10.94
C GLN A 141 -7.37 -15.99 -9.67
N CYS A 142 -6.38 -15.33 -9.07
CA CYS A 142 -6.60 -14.52 -7.88
C CYS A 142 -7.43 -13.27 -8.14
N SER A 143 -7.26 -12.62 -9.29
CA SER A 143 -8.10 -11.49 -9.70
C SER A 143 -9.57 -11.90 -9.81
N GLU A 144 -9.83 -13.04 -10.44
CA GLU A 144 -11.18 -13.58 -10.62
C GLU A 144 -11.80 -14.02 -9.28
N GLU A 145 -11.00 -14.58 -8.36
CA GLU A 145 -11.46 -14.96 -7.02
C GLU A 145 -11.99 -13.76 -6.21
N VAL A 146 -11.38 -12.57 -6.38
CA VAL A 146 -11.85 -11.32 -5.76
C VAL A 146 -12.81 -10.53 -6.64
N GLY A 147 -13.38 -11.18 -7.67
CA GLY A 147 -14.43 -10.62 -8.52
C GLY A 147 -13.98 -9.55 -9.49
N GLN A 148 -12.69 -9.46 -9.82
CA GLN A 148 -12.13 -8.48 -10.75
C GLN A 148 -11.74 -9.11 -12.09
N ASP A 149 -12.15 -8.49 -13.19
CA ASP A 149 -11.74 -8.90 -14.54
C ASP A 149 -10.23 -8.68 -14.73
N TYR A 150 -9.51 -9.75 -15.01
CA TYR A 150 -8.06 -9.68 -15.21
C TYR A 150 -7.69 -9.03 -16.56
N GLY A 151 -8.61 -8.95 -17.54
CA GLY A 151 -8.28 -8.44 -18.87
C GLY A 151 -7.72 -7.01 -18.88
N SER A 152 -8.29 -6.12 -18.07
CA SER A 152 -7.78 -4.74 -17.94
C SER A 152 -6.46 -4.66 -17.15
N ILE A 153 -6.28 -5.55 -16.18
CA ILE A 153 -5.06 -5.66 -15.39
C ILE A 153 -3.91 -6.18 -16.26
N ASP A 154 -4.16 -7.21 -17.07
CA ASP A 154 -3.18 -7.83 -17.97
C ASP A 154 -2.66 -6.82 -19.01
N LYS A 155 -3.56 -6.03 -19.59
CA LYS A 155 -3.19 -4.91 -20.47
C LYS A 155 -2.30 -3.88 -19.78
N CYS A 156 -2.55 -3.59 -18.50
CA CYS A 156 -1.68 -2.70 -17.73
C CYS A 156 -0.29 -3.32 -17.57
N VAL A 157 -0.21 -4.60 -17.20
CA VAL A 157 1.05 -5.33 -16.93
C VAL A 157 1.98 -5.31 -18.15
N ASP A 158 1.43 -5.51 -19.34
CA ASP A 158 2.20 -5.55 -20.59
C ASP A 158 2.40 -4.17 -21.25
N SER A 159 2.06 -3.09 -20.57
CA SER A 159 2.18 -1.72 -21.09
C SER A 159 3.26 -0.89 -20.40
N ASP A 160 3.62 0.24 -21.04
CA ASP A 160 4.45 1.27 -20.42
C ASP A 160 3.84 1.80 -19.11
N THR A 161 2.52 1.72 -18.93
CA THR A 161 1.87 2.10 -17.67
C THR A 161 2.35 1.22 -16.52
N GLY A 162 2.31 -0.11 -16.69
CA GLY A 162 2.76 -1.05 -15.67
C GLY A 162 4.26 -0.89 -15.36
N LEU A 163 5.08 -0.73 -16.40
CA LEU A 163 6.51 -0.49 -16.23
C LEU A 163 6.80 0.83 -15.49
N ASN A 164 6.11 1.92 -15.84
CA ASN A 164 6.28 3.21 -15.19
C ASN A 164 5.80 3.19 -13.73
N LEU A 165 4.68 2.52 -13.43
CA LEU A 165 4.23 2.32 -12.05
C LEU A 165 5.31 1.62 -11.22
N PHE A 166 5.93 0.58 -11.78
CA PHE A 166 7.00 -0.13 -11.08
C PHE A 166 8.25 0.72 -10.86
N ILE A 167 8.67 1.48 -11.87
CA ILE A 167 9.80 2.41 -11.75
C ILE A 167 9.54 3.48 -10.68
N GLU A 168 8.35 4.08 -10.66
CA GLU A 168 7.97 5.09 -9.66
C GLU A 168 7.87 4.49 -8.26
N SER A 169 7.35 3.27 -8.15
CA SER A 169 7.34 2.49 -6.92
C SER A 169 8.77 2.26 -6.37
N ILE A 170 9.73 1.88 -7.23
CA ILE A 170 11.13 1.70 -6.84
C ILE A 170 11.75 3.02 -6.38
N LYS A 171 11.53 4.11 -7.13
CA LYS A 171 12.02 5.44 -6.73
C LYS A 171 11.47 5.85 -5.37
N ARG A 172 10.20 5.54 -5.10
CA ARG A 172 9.58 5.80 -3.79
C ARG A 172 10.23 4.98 -2.68
N ALA A 173 10.48 3.69 -2.91
CA ALA A 173 11.23 2.85 -1.95
C ALA A 173 12.62 3.42 -1.65
N ASN A 174 13.34 3.88 -2.67
CA ASN A 174 14.65 4.50 -2.53
C ASN A 174 14.60 5.82 -1.75
N ALA A 175 13.61 6.68 -2.02
CA ALA A 175 13.43 7.95 -1.31
C ALA A 175 13.17 7.75 0.19
N TYR A 176 12.49 6.66 0.55
CA TYR A 176 12.23 6.26 1.93
C TYR A 176 13.36 5.43 2.57
N GLN A 177 14.42 5.14 1.81
CA GLN A 177 15.50 4.24 2.21
C GLN A 177 14.97 2.90 2.74
N ALA A 178 13.90 2.40 2.12
CA ALA A 178 13.27 1.13 2.47
C ALA A 178 13.96 -0.01 1.71
N ASN A 179 14.94 -0.64 2.37
CA ASN A 179 15.77 -1.71 1.80
C ASN A 179 15.41 -3.12 2.31
N LYS A 180 14.45 -3.22 3.23
CA LYS A 180 13.98 -4.48 3.82
C LYS A 180 12.48 -4.62 3.59
N SER A 181 12.08 -5.75 3.05
CA SER A 181 10.67 -6.17 3.04
C SER A 181 10.41 -6.91 4.35
N CYS A 182 9.34 -6.66 5.10
CA CYS A 182 8.35 -5.58 4.97
C CYS A 182 8.78 -4.36 5.80
N THR A 183 8.80 -3.16 5.23
CA THR A 183 8.94 -1.90 5.99
C THR A 183 7.66 -1.08 5.92
N ILE A 184 7.15 -0.63 7.07
CA ILE A 184 5.91 0.15 7.16
C ILE A 184 6.20 1.59 7.61
N PHE A 185 5.60 2.55 6.91
CA PHE A 185 5.55 3.96 7.28
C PHE A 185 4.11 4.40 7.53
N ILE A 186 3.92 5.22 8.56
CA ILE A 186 2.63 5.87 8.86
C ILE A 186 2.87 7.36 8.90
N ASN A 187 2.20 8.12 8.04
CA ASN A 187 2.43 9.55 7.80
C ASN A 187 3.93 9.89 7.64
N GLY A 188 4.61 9.14 6.76
CA GLY A 188 6.03 9.36 6.46
C GLY A 188 7.01 8.93 7.55
N LYS A 189 6.54 8.47 8.72
CA LYS A 189 7.40 8.00 9.82
C LYS A 189 7.49 6.48 9.82
N LYS A 190 8.71 5.95 9.78
CA LYS A 190 8.99 4.51 9.88
C LYS A 190 8.46 3.98 11.21
N ARG A 191 7.62 2.94 11.17
CA ARG A 191 7.01 2.33 12.36
C ARG A 191 7.47 0.91 12.60
N CYS A 192 7.49 0.11 11.54
CA CYS A 192 7.77 -1.32 11.65
C CYS A 192 8.73 -1.75 10.54
N ILE A 193 9.61 -2.69 10.87
CA ILE A 193 10.34 -3.51 9.91
C ILE A 193 10.13 -4.94 10.37
N LYS A 194 9.74 -5.84 9.46
CA LYS A 194 9.83 -7.28 9.67
C LYS A 194 11.14 -7.76 9.07
N ASP A 195 12.05 -8.27 9.88
CA ASP A 195 13.35 -8.76 9.42
C ASP A 195 13.78 -10.05 10.13
N GLY A 196 13.21 -11.19 9.72
CA GLY A 196 13.69 -12.52 10.10
C GLY A 196 13.72 -12.78 11.62
N SER A 197 12.70 -13.47 12.11
CA SER A 197 12.32 -13.72 13.53
C SER A 197 11.37 -12.66 14.07
#